data_AF-A0A5C8MMP5-F1
#
_entry.id   AF-A0A5C8MMP5-F1
#
_cell.length_a   1.000
_cell.length_b   1.000
_cell.length_c   1.000
_cell.angle_alpha   90.00
_cell.angle_beta   90.00
_cell.angle_gamma   90.00
#
_symmetry.space_group_name_H-M   'P 1'
#
loop_
_entity.id
_entity.type
_entity.pdbx_description
1 polymer ?
#
loop_
_entity_poly.entity_id
_entity_poly.type
_entity_poly.pdbx_seq_one_letter_code
_entity_poly.pdbx_strand_id
1 'polypeptide(L)' 'MRPLQISLETAQKLAKALGMPIEQIMHMPQHILIQKLLELEKKQSEQQ' A
#
# COMPACT_ATOMS: atom_id res chain seq x y z
N MET A 1 -3.78 11.40 15.20
CA MET A 1 -3.33 10.57 14.06
C MET A 1 -1.98 9.99 14.45
N ARG A 2 -1.91 8.69 14.79
CA ARG A 2 -0.60 8.06 15.04
C ARG A 2 0.14 8.00 13.70
N PRO A 3 1.41 8.44 13.61
CA PRO A 3 2.19 8.28 12.40
C PRO A 3 2.28 6.79 12.07
N LEU A 4 2.18 6.44 10.79
CA LEU A 4 2.38 5.07 10.35
C LEU A 4 3.77 4.62 10.75
N GLN A 5 3.84 3.59 11.60
CA GLN A 5 5.10 2.96 11.99
C GLN A 5 5.46 1.86 11.00
N ILE A 6 5.52 2.21 9.71
CA ILE A 6 6.01 1.29 8.68
C ILE A 6 7.52 1.44 8.56
N SER A 7 8.22 0.31 8.52
CA SER A 7 9.65 0.32 8.24
C SER A 7 9.89 0.69 6.77
N LEU A 8 11.09 1.20 6.48
CA LEU A 8 11.50 1.51 5.11
C LEU A 8 11.39 0.28 4.18
N GLU A 9 11.69 -0.91 4.69
CA GLU A 9 11.58 -2.16 3.94
C GLU A 9 10.12 -2.47 3.57
N THR A 10 9.19 -2.31 4.52
CA THR A 10 7.76 -2.50 4.26
C THR A 10 7.25 -1.46 3.27
N ALA A 11 7.66 -0.20 3.40
CA ALA A 11 7.29 0.86 2.45
C ALA A 11 7.75 0.55 1.02
N GLN A 12 8.98 0.05 0.83
CA GLN A 12 9.48 -0.37 -0.48
C GLN A 12 8.67 -1.53 -1.08
N LYS A 13 8.35 -2.55 -0.28
CA LYS A 13 7.53 -3.69 -0.71
C LYS A 13 6.13 -3.24 -1.13
N LEU A 14 5.49 -2.39 -0.34
CA LEU A 14 4.16 -1.84 -0.63
C LEU A 14 4.18 -0.93 -1.87
N ALA A 15 5.18 -0.08 -2.03
CA ALA A 15 5.38 0.76 -3.21
C ALA A 15 5.45 -0.09 -4.49
N LYS A 16 6.24 -1.17 -4.46
CA LYS A 16 6.36 -2.10 -5.58
C LYS A 16 5.07 -2.87 -5.86
N ALA A 17 4.42 -3.40 -4.82
CA ALA A 17 3.18 -4.16 -4.96
C ALA A 17 2.06 -3.30 -5.53
N LEU A 18 1.89 -2.08 -5.02
CA LEU A 18 0.84 -1.15 -5.43
C LEU A 18 1.20 -0.33 -6.69
N GLY A 19 2.43 -0.44 -7.21
CA GLY A 19 2.91 0.35 -8.34
C GLY A 19 2.94 1.86 -8.07
N MET A 20 3.22 2.26 -6.84
CA MET A 20 3.20 3.67 -6.41
C MET A 20 4.55 4.10 -5.81
N PRO A 21 4.87 5.41 -5.83
CA PRO A 21 6.11 5.93 -5.25
C PRO A 21 6.13 5.78 -3.73
N ILE A 22 7.33 5.53 -3.19
CA ILE A 22 7.53 5.26 -1.76
C ILE A 22 7.20 6.46 -0.86
N GLU A 23 7.49 7.69 -1.32
CA GLU A 23 7.11 8.93 -0.62
C GLU A 23 5.61 8.98 -0.38
N GLN A 24 4.81 8.61 -1.40
CA GLN A 24 3.36 8.60 -1.28
C GLN A 24 2.90 7.55 -0.27
N ILE A 25 3.52 6.36 -0.23
CA ILE A 25 3.21 5.31 0.76
C ILE A 25 3.51 5.79 2.19
N MET A 26 4.63 6.47 2.40
CA MET A 26 5.05 6.96 3.72
C MET A 26 4.15 8.07 4.28
N HIS A 27 3.51 8.86 3.41
CA HIS A 27 2.56 9.91 3.79
C HIS A 27 1.10 9.46 3.73
N MET A 28 0.81 8.28 3.17
CA MET A 28 -0.55 7.79 2.99
C MET A 28 -1.19 7.45 4.33
N PRO A 29 -2.48 7.73 4.58
CA PRO A 29 -3.13 7.23 5.78
C PRO A 29 -3.40 5.72 5.71
N GLN A 30 -3.34 5.05 6.87
CA GLN A 30 -3.43 3.58 7.00
C GLN A 30 -4.68 2.97 6.33
N HIS A 31 -5.85 3.60 6.48
CA HIS A 31 -7.09 3.07 5.91
C HIS A 31 -7.09 3.07 4.37
N ILE A 32 -6.39 4.03 3.73
CA ILE A 32 -6.26 4.07 2.27
C ILE A 32 -5.34 2.95 1.77
N LEU A 33 -4.24 2.67 2.49
CA LEU A 33 -3.37 1.54 2.17
C LEU A 33 -4.16 0.22 2.18
N ILE A 34 -5.01 0.02 3.20
CA ILE A 34 -5.87 -1.17 3.30
C ILE A 34 -6.84 -1.24 2.11
N GLN A 35 -7.51 -0.14 1.77
CA GLN A 35 -8.42 -0.10 0.60
C GLN A 35 -7.70 -0.48 -0.70
N LYS A 36 -6.51 0.07 -0.93
CA LYS A 36 -5.74 -0.22 -2.15
C LYS A 36 -5.25 -1.67 -2.22
N LEU A 37 -4.88 -2.27 -1.09
CA LEU A 37 -4.53 -3.69 -1.04
C LEU A 37 -5.74 -4.56 -1.39
N LEU A 38 -6.92 -4.26 -0.83
CA LEU A 38 -8.16 -4.97 -1.17
C LEU A 38 -8.55 -4.79 -2.64
N GLU A 39 -8.38 -3.59 -3.21
CA GLU A 39 -8.58 -3.36 -4.65
C GLU A 39 -7.63 -4.22 -5.50
N LEU A 40 -6.38 -4.39 -5.05
CA LEU A 40 -5.38 -5.18 -5.75
C LEU A 40 -5.71 -6.68 -5.72
N GLU A 41 -6.09 -7.20 -4.56
CA GLU A 41 -6.54 -8.60 -4.42
C GLU A 41 -7.79 -8.88 -5.26
N LYS A 42 -8.76 -7.95 -5.29
CA LYS A 42 -9.94 -8.07 -6.14
C LYS A 42 -9.58 -8.11 -7.62
N LYS A 43 -8.72 -7.20 -8.08
CA LYS A 43 -8.23 -7.20 -9.46
C LYS A 43 -7.49 -8.49 -9.82
N GLN A 44 -6.70 -9.04 -8.91
CA GLN A 44 -6.05 -10.33 -9.13
C GLN A 44 -7.05 -11.49 -9.21
N SER A 45 -8.09 -11.48 -8.38
CA SER A 45 -9.14 -12.49 -8.38
C SER A 45 -10.04 -12.42 -9.62
N GLU A 46 -10.27 -11.22 -10.17
CA GLU A 46 -11.03 -11.01 -11.42
C GLU A 46 -10.22 -11.36 -12.68
N GLN A 47 -8.89 -11.49 -12.55
CA GLN A 47 -7.99 -11.87 -13.65
C GLN A 47 -7.60 -13.36 -13.65
N GLN A 48 -8.21 -14.18 -12.80
CA GLN A 48 -8.08 -15.65 -12.79
C GLN A 48 -9.35 -16.33 -13.29
#